data_AF-A0A939B077-F1
#
_entry.id   AF-A0A939B077-F1
#
_cell.length_a   1.000
_cell.length_b   1.000
_cell.length_c   1.000
_cell.angle_alpha   90.00
_cell.angle_beta   90.00
_cell.angle_gamma   90.00
#
_symmetry.space_group_name_H-M   'P 1'
#
loop_
_entity.id
_entity.type
_entity.pdbx_description
1 polymer ?
#
loop_
_entity_poly.entity_id
_entity_poly.type
_entity_poly.pdbx_seq_one_letter_code
_entity_poly.pdbx_strand_id
1 'polypeptide(L)'
;MALPDLTRRTKIVATIGPATESPEQLRRLIEAGATTFRLNFSHGDHSEHAARIRTIRQVAEEMRAHIGILQDLQGPKIRLGRFQEGPITVAKGDAFTLTSRDVACTQDIATVTYDKLADEVVSGSRIL
;
A
#
# COMPACT_ATOMS: atom_id res chain seq x y z
N MET A 1 -27.64 -12.74 -14.51
CA MET A 1 -26.55 -11.92 -13.93
C MET A 1 -27.07 -10.52 -13.74
N ALA A 2 -26.93 -9.94 -12.54
CA ALA A 2 -27.37 -8.58 -12.28
C ALA A 2 -26.37 -7.59 -12.93
N LEU A 3 -26.87 -6.75 -13.84
CA LEU A 3 -26.08 -5.66 -14.41
C LEU A 3 -25.77 -4.62 -13.31
N PRO A 4 -24.61 -3.95 -13.36
CA PRO A 4 -24.27 -2.93 -12.38
C PRO A 4 -25.34 -1.84 -12.33
N ASP A 5 -25.78 -1.47 -11.12
CA ASP A 5 -26.79 -0.44 -10.91
C ASP A 5 -26.30 0.92 -11.46
N LEU A 6 -26.81 1.28 -12.64
CA LEU A 6 -26.48 2.52 -13.34
C LEU A 6 -27.09 3.75 -12.66
N THR A 7 -28.01 3.58 -11.69
CA THR A 7 -28.60 4.69 -10.92
C THR A 7 -27.66 5.17 -9.79
N ARG A 8 -26.72 4.31 -9.37
CA ARG A 8 -25.74 4.64 -8.35
C ARG A 8 -24.66 5.58 -8.87
N ARG A 9 -24.65 6.80 -8.33
CA ARG A 9 -23.71 7.85 -8.72
C ARG A 9 -22.32 7.66 -8.11
N THR A 10 -22.24 7.24 -6.85
CA THR A 10 -20.96 7.01 -6.15
C THR A 10 -20.30 5.73 -6.65
N LYS A 11 -19.01 5.78 -6.96
CA LYS A 11 -18.21 4.62 -7.41
C LYS A 11 -17.54 3.93 -6.21
N ILE A 12 -17.30 2.62 -6.30
CA ILE A 12 -16.59 1.84 -5.28
C ILE A 12 -15.23 1.40 -5.82
N VAL A 13 -14.18 1.70 -5.06
CA VAL A 13 -12.81 1.22 -5.30
C VAL A 13 -12.53 0.08 -4.33
N ALA A 14 -12.13 -1.08 -4.83
CA ALA A 14 -11.72 -2.23 -4.02
C ALA A 14 -10.24 -2.56 -4.26
N THR A 15 -9.46 -2.76 -3.20
CA THR A 15 -8.04 -3.13 -3.32
C THR A 15 -7.91 -4.63 -3.56
N ILE A 16 -7.14 -5.01 -4.57
CA ILE A 16 -6.88 -6.42 -4.89
C ILE A 16 -5.61 -6.89 -4.19
N GLY A 17 -5.68 -8.07 -3.60
CA GLY A 17 -4.54 -8.77 -3.00
C GLY A 17 -4.77 -10.28 -2.97
N PRO A 18 -3.96 -11.05 -2.25
CA PRO A 18 -3.99 -12.51 -2.26
C PRO A 18 -5.37 -13.12 -1.95
N ALA A 19 -6.17 -12.46 -1.09
CA ALA A 19 -7.50 -12.92 -0.73
C ALA A 19 -8.58 -12.64 -1.80
N THR A 20 -8.30 -11.76 -2.77
CA THR A 20 -9.29 -11.22 -3.71
C THR A 20 -8.86 -11.26 -5.18
N GLU A 21 -7.76 -11.94 -5.51
CA GLU A 21 -7.20 -11.98 -6.87
C GLU A 21 -7.73 -13.14 -7.75
N SER A 22 -8.46 -14.09 -7.16
CA SER A 22 -9.06 -15.19 -7.92
C SER A 22 -10.23 -14.69 -8.80
N PRO A 23 -10.46 -15.31 -9.97
CA PRO A 23 -11.59 -14.94 -10.84
C PRO A 23 -12.93 -14.95 -10.11
N GLU A 24 -13.17 -15.92 -9.23
CA GLU A 24 -14.40 -16.09 -8.46
C GLU A 24 -14.61 -14.92 -7.50
N GLN A 25 -13.55 -14.48 -6.81
CA GLN A 25 -13.61 -13.34 -5.90
C GLN A 25 -13.82 -12.03 -6.67
N LEU A 26 -13.15 -11.85 -7.81
CA LEU A 26 -13.36 -10.68 -8.65
C LEU A 26 -14.81 -10.57 -9.14
N ARG A 27 -15.43 -11.69 -9.55
CA ARG A 27 -16.86 -11.73 -9.92
C ARG A 27 -17.74 -11.29 -8.76
N ARG A 28 -17.52 -11.85 -7.56
CA ARG A 28 -18.26 -11.47 -6.34
C ARG A 28 -18.11 -9.99 -6.01
N LEU A 29 -16.92 -9.43 -6.16
CA LEU A 29 -16.68 -8.00 -5.92
C LEU A 29 -17.43 -7.12 -6.92
N ILE A 30 -17.46 -7.51 -8.21
CA ILE A 30 -18.22 -6.79 -9.25
C ILE A 30 -19.72 -6.86 -8.96
N GLU A 31 -20.24 -8.04 -8.62
CA GLU A 31 -21.64 -8.24 -8.24
C GLU A 31 -22.03 -7.44 -6.99
N ALA A 32 -21.11 -7.33 -6.03
CA ALA A 32 -21.26 -6.49 -4.84
C ALA A 32 -21.17 -4.97 -5.13
N GLY A 33 -20.83 -4.57 -6.37
CA GLY A 33 -20.84 -3.18 -6.82
C GLY A 33 -19.47 -2.51 -6.93
N ALA A 34 -18.36 -3.25 -6.89
CA ALA A 34 -17.05 -2.69 -7.19
C ALA A 34 -17.00 -2.20 -8.64
N THR A 35 -16.56 -0.96 -8.85
CA THR A 35 -16.45 -0.33 -10.17
C THR A 35 -15.00 -0.08 -10.59
N THR A 36 -14.08 -0.15 -9.63
CA THR A 36 -12.65 0.08 -9.85
C THR A 36 -11.85 -0.83 -8.94
N PHE A 37 -10.83 -1.47 -9.50
CA PHE A 37 -9.88 -2.27 -8.75
C PHE A 37 -8.56 -1.53 -8.58
N ARG A 38 -8.15 -1.33 -7.32
CA ARG A 38 -6.88 -0.72 -6.93
C ARG A 38 -5.82 -1.80 -6.80
N LEU A 39 -4.71 -1.61 -7.50
CA LEU A 39 -3.49 -2.41 -7.37
C LEU A 39 -2.45 -1.58 -6.61
N ASN A 40 -2.11 -2.01 -5.39
CA ASN A 40 -1.14 -1.31 -4.54
C ASN A 40 0.28 -1.74 -4.90
N PHE A 41 1.05 -0.86 -5.54
CA PHE A 41 2.44 -1.12 -5.97
C PHE A 41 3.45 -0.92 -4.83
N SER A 42 3.02 -0.69 -3.59
CA SER A 42 3.90 -0.78 -2.43
C SER A 42 4.42 -2.21 -2.18
N HIS A 43 3.77 -3.22 -2.77
CA HIS A 43 4.06 -4.65 -2.65
C HIS A 43 3.87 -5.37 -3.99
N GLY A 44 4.43 -6.57 -4.10
CA GLY A 44 4.37 -7.41 -5.31
C GLY A 44 5.28 -6.90 -6.43
N ASP A 45 5.62 -7.79 -7.34
CA ASP A 45 6.41 -7.43 -8.52
C ASP A 45 5.52 -7.11 -9.74
N HIS A 46 6.14 -6.64 -10.83
CA HIS A 46 5.42 -6.32 -12.06
C HIS A 46 4.71 -7.53 -12.68
N SER A 47 5.25 -8.74 -12.50
CA SER A 47 4.67 -9.96 -13.06
C SER A 47 3.38 -10.36 -12.35
N GLU A 48 3.34 -10.23 -11.01
CA GLU A 48 2.15 -10.41 -10.20
C GLU A 48 1.05 -9.41 -10.59
N HIS A 49 1.40 -8.12 -10.68
CA HIS A 49 0.43 -7.09 -11.07
C HIS A 49 -0.08 -7.31 -12.49
N ALA A 50 0.79 -7.72 -13.43
CA ALA A 50 0.37 -8.06 -14.79
C ALA A 50 -0.60 -9.26 -14.81
N ALA A 51 -0.38 -10.27 -13.98
CA ALA A 51 -1.30 -11.41 -13.83
C ALA A 51 -2.67 -10.94 -13.30
N ARG A 52 -2.69 -10.12 -12.25
CA ARG A 52 -3.93 -9.52 -11.72
C ARG A 52 -4.69 -8.73 -12.78
N ILE A 53 -4.00 -7.88 -13.56
CA ILE A 53 -4.60 -7.09 -14.63
C ILE A 53 -5.25 -7.99 -15.68
N ARG A 54 -4.56 -9.06 -16.11
CA ARG A 54 -5.12 -10.02 -17.09
C ARG A 54 -6.40 -10.67 -16.56
N THR A 55 -6.37 -11.16 -15.32
CA THR A 55 -7.55 -11.78 -14.69
C THR A 55 -8.71 -10.80 -14.56
N ILE A 56 -8.44 -9.56 -14.13
CA ILE A 56 -9.47 -8.51 -14.06
C ILE A 56 -10.10 -8.24 -15.42
N ARG A 57 -9.30 -8.13 -16.49
CA ARG A 57 -9.80 -7.88 -17.84
C ARG A 57 -10.62 -9.04 -18.37
N GLN A 58 -10.16 -10.28 -18.15
CA GLN A 58 -10.91 -11.48 -18.50
C GLN A 58 -12.29 -11.50 -17.81
N VAL A 59 -12.33 -11.32 -16.48
CA VAL A 59 -13.58 -11.34 -15.72
C VAL A 59 -14.51 -10.20 -16.15
N ALA A 60 -13.97 -9.00 -16.37
CA ALA A 60 -14.75 -7.85 -16.82
C ALA A 60 -15.42 -8.13 -18.19
N GLU A 61 -14.71 -8.76 -19.13
CA GLU A 61 -15.22 -9.15 -20.44
C GLU A 61 -16.32 -10.22 -20.32
N GLU A 62 -16.06 -11.29 -19.58
CA GLU A 62 -17.04 -12.37 -19.32
C GLU A 62 -18.33 -11.82 -18.71
N MET A 63 -18.21 -10.83 -17.83
CA MET A 63 -19.35 -10.21 -17.15
C MET A 63 -19.98 -9.05 -17.92
N ARG A 64 -19.40 -8.63 -19.06
CA ARG A 64 -19.78 -7.43 -19.82
C ARG A 64 -19.86 -6.18 -18.94
N ALA A 65 -18.88 -6.03 -18.04
CA ALA A 65 -18.81 -4.95 -17.08
C ALA A 65 -17.60 -4.03 -17.35
N HIS A 66 -17.80 -2.72 -17.35
CA HIS A 66 -16.70 -1.76 -17.44
C HIS A 66 -16.06 -1.55 -16.07
N ILE A 67 -14.88 -2.14 -15.88
CA ILE A 67 -14.11 -2.04 -14.62
C ILE A 67 -12.86 -1.18 -14.81
N GLY A 68 -12.73 -0.14 -13.98
CA GLY A 68 -11.53 0.67 -13.89
C GLY A 68 -10.39 -0.10 -13.21
N ILE A 69 -9.16 0.12 -13.64
CA ILE A 69 -7.96 -0.36 -12.93
C ILE A 69 -7.19 0.88 -12.48
N LEU A 70 -6.94 0.99 -11.17
CA LEU A 70 -6.20 2.08 -10.56
C LEU A 70 -4.87 1.53 -10.07
N GLN A 71 -3.79 2.01 -10.69
CA GLN A 71 -2.43 1.76 -10.21
C GLN A 71 -2.11 2.76 -9.12
N ASP A 72 -1.88 2.26 -7.90
CA ASP A 72 -1.51 3.08 -6.75
C ASP A 72 0.00 2.98 -6.49
N LEU A 73 0.71 4.08 -6.70
CA LEU A 73 2.17 4.16 -6.59
C LEU A 73 2.60 4.25 -5.13
N GLN A 74 3.78 3.72 -4.82
CA GLN A 74 4.32 3.73 -3.46
C GLN A 74 4.52 5.15 -2.90
N GLY A 75 4.93 6.09 -3.76
CA GLY A 75 5.33 7.43 -3.37
C GLY A 75 6.67 7.46 -2.59
N PRO A 76 7.22 8.66 -2.32
CA PRO A 76 8.39 8.81 -1.45
C PRO A 76 8.03 8.37 -0.02
N LYS A 77 8.93 7.61 0.63
CA LYS A 77 8.76 7.12 2.01
C LYS A 77 10.03 7.38 2.81
N ILE A 78 9.86 7.94 4.01
CA ILE A 78 10.90 8.00 5.03
C ILE A 78 10.73 6.76 5.91
N ARG A 79 11.77 5.93 6.00
CA ARG A 79 11.75 4.67 6.76
C ARG A 79 12.92 4.63 7.73
N LEU A 80 12.78 3.82 8.77
CA LEU A 80 13.90 3.43 9.60
C LEU A 80 14.71 2.32 8.93
N GLY A 81 15.99 2.26 9.27
CA GLY A 81 16.85 1.12 9.02
C GLY A 81 16.37 -0.13 9.78
N ARG A 82 17.01 -1.25 9.50
CA ARG A 82 16.63 -2.54 10.08
C ARG A 82 17.25 -2.71 11.47
N PHE A 83 16.42 -3.08 12.45
CA PHE A 83 16.87 -3.55 13.75
C PHE A 83 17.27 -5.02 13.65
N GLN A 84 18.55 -5.32 13.88
CA GLN A 84 19.10 -6.67 13.69
C GLN A 84 18.65 -7.64 14.80
N GLU A 85 18.44 -7.12 16.02
CA GLU A 85 18.08 -7.92 17.20
C GLU A 85 16.56 -8.08 17.37
N GLY A 86 15.78 -7.64 16.38
CA GLY A 86 14.32 -7.65 16.43
C GLY A 86 13.71 -6.30 16.86
N PRO A 87 12.43 -6.28 17.22
CA PRO A 87 11.75 -5.04 17.59
C PRO A 87 12.28 -4.48 18.91
N ILE A 88 12.32 -3.16 19.01
CA ILE A 88 12.62 -2.44 20.25
C ILE A 88 11.35 -1.82 20.85
N THR A 89 11.40 -1.48 22.13
CA THR A 89 10.32 -0.74 22.80
C THR A 89 10.86 0.57 23.33
N VAL A 90 10.37 1.70 22.83
CA VAL A 90 10.71 3.03 23.34
C VAL A 90 9.62 3.47 24.31
N ALA A 91 9.95 3.64 25.59
CA ALA A 91 8.99 4.07 26.60
C ALA A 91 8.79 5.58 26.58
N LYS A 92 7.70 6.04 27.21
CA LYS A 92 7.43 7.47 27.31
C LYS A 92 8.52 8.16 28.13
N GLY A 93 9.20 9.12 27.51
CA GLY A 93 10.26 9.91 28.15
C GLY A 93 11.67 9.43 27.80
N ASP A 94 11.80 8.28 27.13
CA ASP A 94 13.09 7.80 26.66
C ASP A 94 13.64 8.72 25.56
N ALA A 95 14.95 8.97 25.62
CA ALA A 95 15.65 9.62 24.53
C ALA A 95 15.90 8.61 23.42
N PHE A 96 15.59 8.98 22.17
CA PHE A 96 15.83 8.14 21.01
C PHE A 96 16.39 8.99 19.86
N THR A 97 17.48 8.53 19.25
CA THR A 97 18.20 9.29 18.23
C THR A 97 17.82 8.82 16.82
N LEU A 98 17.47 9.77 15.95
CA LEU A 98 17.33 9.52 14.52
C LEU A 98 18.54 10.13 13.79
N THR A 99 19.14 9.38 12.88
CA THR A 99 20.35 9.80 12.15
C THR A 99 20.29 9.38 10.68
N SER A 100 20.86 10.15 9.77
CA SER A 100 21.04 9.74 8.38
C SER A 100 22.33 8.95 8.13
N ARG A 101 23.23 8.92 9.11
CA ARG A 101 24.46 8.11 9.09
C ARG A 101 24.12 6.62 9.02
N ASP A 102 24.90 5.86 8.26
CA ASP A 102 24.79 4.40 8.17
C ASP A 102 25.27 3.75 9.48
N VAL A 103 24.34 3.52 10.40
CA VAL A 103 24.58 2.86 11.69
C VAL A 103 23.58 1.73 11.92
N ALA A 104 23.99 0.73 12.70
CA ALA A 104 23.08 -0.31 13.17
C ALA A 104 21.98 0.30 14.04
N CYS A 105 20.73 -0.12 13.81
CA CYS A 105 19.60 0.35 14.62
C CYS A 105 19.52 -0.47 15.92
N THR A 106 19.43 0.24 17.05
CA THR A 106 19.44 -0.31 18.42
C THR A 106 18.34 0.32 19.28
N GLN A 107 18.28 -0.02 20.56
CA GLN A 107 17.37 0.57 21.55
C GLN A 107 17.42 2.10 21.63
N ASP A 108 18.55 2.73 21.25
CA ASP A 108 18.80 4.16 21.46
C ASP A 108 18.92 4.98 20.17
N ILE A 109 19.15 4.33 19.02
CA ILE A 109 19.40 5.01 17.75
C ILE A 109 18.86 4.22 16.56
N ALA A 110 18.33 4.94 15.56
CA ALA A 110 17.98 4.37 14.27
C ALA A 110 18.42 5.27 13.10
N THR A 111 18.88 4.60 12.05
CA THR A 111 19.13 5.22 10.75
C THR A 111 17.80 5.55 10.07
N VAL A 112 17.67 6.72 9.46
CA VAL A 112 16.53 7.10 8.61
C VAL A 112 16.95 7.11 7.14
N THR A 113 16.05 6.69 6.25
CA THR A 113 16.34 6.68 4.80
C THR A 113 16.33 8.07 4.16
N TYR A 114 15.93 9.11 4.90
CA TYR A 114 15.90 10.48 4.42
C TYR A 114 17.05 11.28 5.04
N ASP A 115 18.05 11.56 4.21
CA ASP A 115 19.31 12.16 4.63
C ASP A 115 19.17 13.59 5.18
N LYS A 116 18.23 14.36 4.62
CA LYS A 116 17.93 15.74 5.01
C LYS A 116 17.06 15.89 6.25
N LEU A 117 16.62 14.78 6.87
CA LEU A 117 15.70 14.86 8.00
C LEU A 117 16.24 15.77 9.12
N ALA A 118 17.52 15.61 9.48
CA ALA A 118 18.16 16.38 10.55
C ALA A 118 18.32 17.87 10.20
N ASP A 119 18.39 18.22 8.92
CA ASP A 119 18.54 19.60 8.45
C ASP A 119 17.19 20.34 8.39
N GLU A 120 16.10 19.60 8.17
CA GLU A 120 14.76 20.16 7.97
C GLU A 120 13.91 20.20 9.24
N VAL A 121 14.25 19.40 10.26
CA VAL A 121 13.57 19.43 11.56
C VAL A 121 14.21 20.45 12.50
N VAL A 122 13.38 21.08 13.33
CA VAL A 122 13.84 22.03 14.34
C VAL A 122 13.51 21.52 15.74
N SER A 123 14.12 22.12 16.75
CA SER A 123 13.81 21.76 18.14
C SER A 123 12.31 21.98 18.43
N GLY A 124 11.68 20.99 19.07
CA GLY A 124 10.24 20.96 19.33
C GLY A 124 9.39 20.39 18.19
N SER A 125 9.96 20.07 17.02
CA SER A 125 9.25 19.35 15.95
C SER A 125 8.80 17.96 16.41
N ARG A 126 7.61 17.55 15.97
CA ARG A 126 7.06 16.22 16.23
C ARG A 126 7.29 15.30 15.03
N ILE A 127 7.88 14.13 15.27
CA ILE A 127 8.06 13.04 14.30
C ILE A 127 7.09 11.90 14.67
N LEU A 128 6.48 11.27 13.67
CA LEU A 128 5.50 10.18 13.79
C LEU A 128 6.02 8.89 13.14
#